data_AF-A0A9E5JZS6-F1
#
_entry.id   AF-A0A9E5JZS6-F1
#
_cell.length_a   1.000
_cell.length_b   1.000
_cell.length_c   1.000
_cell.angle_alpha   90.00
_cell.angle_beta   90.00
_cell.angle_gamma   90.00
#
_symmetry.space_group_name_H-M   'P 1'
#
loop_
_entity.id
_entity.type
_entity.pdbx_description
1 polymer ?
#
loop_
_entity_poly.entity_id
_entity_poly.type
_entity_poly.pdbx_seq_one_letter_code
_entity_poly.pdbx_strand_id
1 'polypeptide(L)'
;MICRTSEEKKSERLFRSRIKPYLKVKKTRTIPASPKSRPGRDGKENLPASDVTHLFNHEAMLAVSHAIEDLAEHIGEGELISTFQHVNHFAPQRQRYLNLAKCLDAVRVWAEGEPPAGTASIDFIPIFHPELTRYWVVLFDSEDIHAVLFCKQANGCCEFPKKVFSGFYSFNPFLVRCIRRRFSLLACGMDGVISHFERHFSPTMPDPLEDIESLLTPA
;
A
#
# COMPACT_ATOMS: atom_id res chain seq x y z
N MET A 1 5.46 -1.22 -25.69
CA MET A 1 6.38 -0.85 -24.60
C MET A 1 6.08 0.60 -24.26
N ILE A 2 5.35 0.87 -23.18
CA ILE A 2 5.06 2.25 -22.75
C ILE A 2 6.34 2.76 -22.09
N CYS A 3 6.94 3.83 -22.61
CA CYS A 3 8.14 4.41 -22.01
C CYS A 3 7.81 4.96 -20.62
N ARG A 4 8.52 4.50 -19.59
CA ARG A 4 8.44 5.06 -18.24
C ARG A 4 8.82 6.53 -18.25
N THR A 5 8.04 7.36 -17.54
CA THR A 5 8.28 8.81 -17.45
C THR A 5 9.58 9.10 -16.66
N SER A 6 10.08 10.33 -16.74
CA SER A 6 11.21 10.78 -15.91
C SER A 6 10.89 10.73 -14.42
N GLU A 7 9.67 11.11 -14.05
CA GLU A 7 9.12 11.05 -12.69
C GLU A 7 9.08 9.62 -12.15
N GLU A 8 8.59 8.66 -12.95
CA GLU A 8 8.57 7.23 -12.60
C GLU A 8 9.97 6.71 -12.28
N LYS A 9 10.94 7.01 -13.14
CA LYS A 9 12.33 6.57 -12.95
C LYS A 9 12.98 7.23 -11.73
N LYS A 10 12.69 8.52 -11.49
CA LYS A 10 13.19 9.28 -10.33
C LYS A 10 12.65 8.68 -9.03
N SER A 11 11.34 8.43 -8.98
CA SER A 11 10.63 7.85 -7.85
C SER A 11 11.11 6.43 -7.54
N GLU A 12 11.21 5.56 -8.56
CA GLU A 12 11.70 4.19 -8.39
C GLU A 12 13.13 4.16 -7.83
N ARG A 13 14.01 5.02 -8.34
CA ARG A 13 15.41 5.10 -7.88
C ARG A 13 15.50 5.48 -6.40
N LEU A 14 14.74 6.50 -5.98
CA LEU A 14 14.74 6.94 -4.59
C LEU A 14 14.11 5.88 -3.68
N PHE A 15 12.99 5.30 -4.09
CA PHE A 15 12.35 4.20 -3.37
C PHE A 15 13.29 3.01 -3.16
N ARG A 16 13.99 2.56 -4.21
CA ARG A 16 14.97 1.46 -4.11
C ARG A 16 16.09 1.75 -3.11
N SER A 17 16.46 3.01 -2.89
CA SER A 17 17.44 3.36 -1.86
C SER A 17 16.87 3.21 -0.44
N ARG A 18 15.56 3.45 -0.26
CA ARG A 18 14.87 3.43 1.04
C ARG A 18 14.31 2.09 1.44
N ILE A 19 14.01 1.21 0.49
CA ILE A 19 13.52 -0.13 0.84
C ILE A 19 14.66 -1.04 1.31
N LYS A 20 15.91 -0.81 0.86
CA LYS A 20 17.09 -1.65 1.18
C LYS A 20 17.27 -1.99 2.67
N PRO A 21 17.15 -1.05 3.63
CA PRO A 21 17.23 -1.34 5.06
C PRO A 21 16.17 -2.34 5.55
N TYR A 22 15.03 -2.40 4.88
CA TYR A 22 13.88 -3.22 5.25
C TYR A 22 13.87 -4.62 4.61
N LEU A 23 14.78 -4.95 3.69
CA LEU A 23 14.76 -6.21 2.91
C LEU A 23 15.31 -7.45 3.66
N LYS A 24 15.54 -7.38 4.97
CA LYS A 24 16.38 -8.38 5.67
C LYS A 24 15.83 -9.82 5.68
N VAL A 25 14.52 -10.05 5.64
CA VAL A 25 13.91 -11.40 5.51
C VAL A 25 12.48 -11.25 4.99
N LYS A 26 12.21 -11.34 3.68
CA LYS A 26 10.85 -11.08 3.17
C LYS A 26 10.48 -12.01 2.03
N LYS A 27 9.48 -12.87 2.27
CA LYS A 27 8.86 -13.70 1.23
C LYS A 27 7.84 -12.83 0.48
N THR A 28 8.09 -12.62 -0.81
CA THR A 28 7.11 -12.05 -1.74
C THR A 28 6.95 -13.03 -2.89
N ARG A 29 5.73 -13.14 -3.43
CA ARG A 29 5.46 -14.03 -4.56
C ARG A 29 4.60 -13.29 -5.58
N THR A 30 5.07 -13.24 -6.81
CA THR A 30 4.32 -12.66 -7.93
C THR A 30 3.12 -13.54 -8.29
N ILE A 31 1.94 -12.94 -8.40
CA ILE A 31 0.75 -13.58 -8.96
C ILE A 31 0.77 -13.38 -10.47
N PRO A 32 0.77 -14.44 -11.27
CA PRO A 32 0.71 -14.31 -12.72
C PRO A 32 -0.62 -13.68 -13.16
N ALA A 33 -0.56 -12.71 -14.06
CA ALA A 33 -1.75 -12.03 -14.59
C ALA A 33 -2.67 -12.95 -15.43
N SER A 34 -2.20 -14.15 -15.80
CA SER A 34 -2.97 -15.18 -16.51
C SER A 34 -2.47 -16.58 -16.15
N PRO A 35 -3.31 -17.62 -16.14
CA PRO A 35 -2.87 -19.01 -15.97
C PRO A 35 -1.83 -19.46 -17.01
N LYS A 36 -1.78 -18.77 -18.17
CA LYS A 36 -0.83 -19.06 -19.26
C LYS A 36 0.49 -18.31 -19.15
N SER A 37 0.59 -17.28 -18.29
CA SER A 37 1.86 -16.58 -18.06
C SER A 37 2.71 -17.40 -17.10
N ARG A 38 3.83 -17.95 -17.60
CA ARG A 38 4.83 -18.59 -16.74
C ARG A 38 5.30 -17.58 -15.70
N PRO A 39 5.39 -17.93 -14.40
CA PRO A 39 6.02 -17.06 -13.43
C PRO A 39 7.42 -16.74 -13.93
N GLY A 40 7.71 -15.44 -14.07
CA GLY A 40 9.05 -14.99 -14.35
C GLY A 40 9.98 -15.59 -13.29
N ARG A 41 11.07 -16.20 -13.74
CA ARG A 41 12.11 -16.69 -12.84
C ARG A 41 12.72 -15.43 -12.21
N ASP A 42 12.22 -15.00 -11.05
CA ASP A 42 12.78 -13.87 -10.33
C ASP A 42 14.20 -14.24 -9.88
N GLY A 43 15.16 -13.87 -10.72
CA GLY A 43 16.56 -13.97 -10.45
C GLY A 43 16.98 -12.85 -9.51
N LYS A 44 17.44 -13.23 -8.31
CA LYS A 44 18.41 -12.50 -7.47
C LYS A 44 18.11 -11.03 -7.07
N GLU A 45 17.00 -10.41 -7.44
CA GLU A 45 16.57 -9.13 -6.86
C GLU A 45 15.58 -9.38 -5.72
N ASN A 46 15.97 -9.05 -4.48
CA ASN A 46 15.14 -9.16 -3.27
C ASN A 46 13.95 -8.17 -3.25
N LEU A 47 13.59 -7.57 -4.38
CA LEU A 47 12.63 -6.48 -4.51
C LEU A 47 11.53 -6.92 -5.49
N PRO A 48 10.26 -7.02 -5.06
CA PRO A 48 9.17 -7.40 -5.96
C PRO A 48 9.11 -6.42 -7.14
N ALA A 49 8.77 -6.84 -8.36
CA ALA A 49 8.67 -5.92 -9.50
C ALA A 49 7.54 -4.87 -9.30
N SER A 50 7.75 -3.61 -9.69
CA SER A 50 6.67 -2.60 -9.71
C SER A 50 5.60 -2.93 -10.75
N ASP A 51 4.38 -2.44 -10.55
CA ASP A 51 3.25 -2.58 -11.48
C ASP A 51 2.79 -4.03 -11.73
N VAL A 52 3.20 -4.94 -10.85
CA VAL A 52 2.86 -6.36 -10.88
C VAL A 52 2.19 -6.73 -9.56
N THR A 53 1.17 -7.58 -9.61
CA THR A 53 0.50 -8.08 -8.41
C THR A 53 1.37 -9.12 -7.72
N HIS A 54 1.57 -8.94 -6.41
CA HIS A 54 2.28 -9.87 -5.53
C HIS A 54 1.42 -10.19 -4.31
N LEU A 55 1.71 -11.34 -3.72
CA LEU A 55 1.35 -11.64 -2.35
C LEU A 55 2.45 -11.14 -1.41
N PHE A 56 2.04 -10.35 -0.45
CA PHE A 56 2.84 -9.79 0.62
C PHE A 56 2.41 -10.40 1.94
N ASN A 57 3.36 -10.93 2.72
CA ASN A 57 3.13 -11.07 4.16
C ASN A 57 3.14 -9.68 4.83
N HIS A 58 2.74 -9.61 6.09
CA HIS A 58 2.68 -8.35 6.84
C HIS A 58 4.03 -7.59 6.87
N GLU A 59 5.16 -8.29 6.99
CA GLU A 59 6.49 -7.65 7.02
C GLU A 59 6.88 -7.05 5.67
N ALA A 60 6.57 -7.74 4.56
CA ALA A 60 6.79 -7.26 3.20
C ALA A 60 5.95 -6.04 2.90
N MET A 61 4.67 -6.10 3.25
CA MET A 61 3.75 -4.98 3.13
C MET A 61 4.24 -3.77 3.96
N LEU A 62 4.65 -3.97 5.21
CA LEU A 62 5.18 -2.89 6.05
C LEU A 62 6.50 -2.32 5.52
N ALA A 63 7.36 -3.16 4.91
CA ALA A 63 8.60 -2.71 4.27
C ALA A 63 8.33 -1.64 3.21
N VAL A 64 7.38 -1.95 2.32
CA VAL A 64 7.03 -1.07 1.21
C VAL A 64 6.33 0.17 1.74
N SER A 65 5.46 0.02 2.74
CA SER A 65 4.80 1.14 3.43
C SER A 65 5.82 2.11 4.02
N HIS A 66 6.77 1.61 4.83
CA HIS A 66 7.81 2.42 5.46
C HIS A 66 8.74 3.06 4.41
N ALA A 67 9.06 2.36 3.32
CA ALA A 67 9.86 2.93 2.25
C ALA A 67 9.16 4.10 1.52
N ILE A 68 7.82 4.06 1.36
CA ILE A 68 7.04 5.16 0.81
C ILE A 68 6.97 6.32 1.81
N GLU A 69 6.76 6.04 3.09
CA GLU A 69 6.75 7.06 4.15
C GLU A 69 8.10 7.77 4.30
N ASP A 70 9.20 7.01 4.26
CA ASP A 70 10.56 7.57 4.30
C ASP A 70 10.85 8.42 3.05
N LEU A 71 10.28 8.04 1.90
CA LEU A 71 10.34 8.84 0.68
C LEU A 71 9.59 10.16 0.86
N ALA A 72 8.39 10.13 1.44
CA ALA A 72 7.61 11.32 1.75
C ALA A 72 8.35 12.25 2.71
N GLU A 73 8.91 11.71 3.80
CA GLU A 73 9.72 12.48 4.77
C GLU A 73 10.93 13.14 4.10
N HIS A 74 11.58 12.45 3.16
CA HIS A 74 12.74 12.98 2.46
C HIS A 74 12.43 14.14 1.54
N ILE A 75 11.29 14.06 0.85
CA ILE A 75 10.84 15.10 -0.07
C ILE A 75 10.31 16.29 0.71
N GLY A 76 9.59 16.05 1.82
CA GLY A 76 9.19 17.08 2.75
C GLY A 76 8.11 18.02 2.22
N GLU A 77 7.40 17.63 1.16
CA GLU A 77 6.26 18.33 0.57
C GLU A 77 5.33 17.30 -0.11
N GLY A 78 4.08 17.68 -0.38
CA GLY A 78 3.07 16.80 -0.98
C GLY A 78 2.12 16.17 0.02
N GLU A 79 1.33 15.22 -0.47
CA GLU A 79 0.26 14.56 0.27
C GLU A 79 0.59 13.08 0.53
N LEU A 80 0.39 12.64 1.77
CA LEU A 80 0.47 11.23 2.16
C LEU A 80 -0.91 10.72 2.59
N ILE A 81 -1.35 9.61 2.02
CA ILE A 81 -2.58 8.90 2.38
C ILE A 81 -2.24 7.48 2.82
N SER A 82 -2.71 7.08 3.99
CA SER A 82 -2.48 5.72 4.51
C SER A 82 -3.73 5.11 5.14
N THR A 83 -3.93 3.80 4.96
CA THR A 83 -4.99 3.05 5.64
C THR A 83 -4.41 2.17 6.75
N PHE A 84 -5.13 2.07 7.86
CA PHE A 84 -4.76 1.23 9.01
C PHE A 84 -5.77 0.13 9.31
N GLN A 85 -6.86 0.04 8.53
CA GLN A 85 -8.02 -0.82 8.76
C GLN A 85 -8.78 -0.43 10.04
N HIS A 86 -8.13 -0.50 11.20
CA HIS A 86 -8.61 -0.06 12.51
C HIS A 86 -7.64 0.93 13.13
N VAL A 87 -8.16 1.91 13.88
CA VAL A 87 -7.36 2.97 14.48
C VAL A 87 -6.33 2.45 15.50
N ASN A 88 -6.58 1.29 16.10
CA ASN A 88 -5.64 0.63 17.00
C ASN A 88 -4.30 0.26 16.31
N HIS A 89 -4.31 0.00 14.99
CA HIS A 89 -3.08 -0.27 14.25
C HIS A 89 -2.28 1.01 13.95
N PHE A 90 -2.88 2.19 14.08
CA PHE A 90 -2.18 3.47 13.95
C PHE A 90 -1.36 3.81 15.20
N ALA A 91 -1.76 3.33 16.38
CA ALA A 91 -1.11 3.68 17.66
C ALA A 91 0.43 3.48 17.67
N PRO A 92 0.99 2.36 17.16
CA PRO A 92 2.44 2.16 17.09
C PRO A 92 3.14 3.11 16.10
N GLN A 93 2.43 3.61 15.09
CA GLN A 93 2.95 4.49 14.04
C GLN A 93 2.68 5.98 14.30
N ARG A 94 1.97 6.31 15.38
CA ARG A 94 1.52 7.67 15.70
C ARG A 94 2.64 8.70 15.61
N GLN A 95 3.77 8.44 16.26
CA GLN A 95 4.88 9.42 16.32
C GLN A 95 5.48 9.69 14.93
N ARG A 96 5.55 8.66 14.08
CA ARG A 96 6.03 8.77 12.71
C ARG A 96 5.11 9.68 11.89
N TYR A 97 3.80 9.44 11.95
CA TYR A 97 2.81 10.24 11.22
C TYR A 97 2.72 11.68 11.72
N LEU A 98 2.90 11.91 13.03
CA LEU A 98 3.01 13.25 13.59
C LEU A 98 4.26 13.99 13.09
N ASN A 99 5.37 13.29 12.86
CA ASN A 99 6.57 13.90 12.29
C ASN A 99 6.37 14.22 10.80
N LEU A 100 5.76 13.31 10.04
CA LEU A 100 5.41 13.54 8.63
C LEU A 100 4.50 14.75 8.47
N ALA A 101 3.50 14.90 9.34
CA ALA A 101 2.55 16.02 9.33
C ALA A 101 3.18 17.39 9.66
N LYS A 102 4.44 17.44 10.12
CA LYS A 102 5.16 18.72 10.31
C LYS A 102 5.77 19.26 9.03
N CYS A 103 6.00 18.40 8.04
CA CYS A 103 6.72 18.75 6.82
C CYS A 103 5.80 18.68 5.59
N LEU A 104 4.91 17.69 5.54
CA LEU A 104 4.01 17.49 4.40
C LEU A 104 2.83 18.46 4.40
N ASP A 105 2.30 18.75 3.20
CA ASP A 105 1.14 19.63 3.03
C ASP A 105 -0.13 19.01 3.61
N ALA A 106 -0.26 17.68 3.51
CA ALA A 106 -1.37 16.94 4.09
C ALA A 106 -0.98 15.49 4.43
N VAL A 107 -1.43 15.04 5.60
CA VAL A 107 -1.33 13.63 6.02
C VAL A 107 -2.73 13.13 6.36
N ARG A 108 -3.20 12.14 5.60
CA ARG A 108 -4.54 11.58 5.73
C ARG A 108 -4.50 10.12 6.15
N VAL A 109 -5.18 9.80 7.24
CA VAL A 109 -5.24 8.45 7.82
C VAL A 109 -6.66 7.92 7.76
N TRP A 110 -6.81 6.79 7.08
CA TRP A 110 -8.07 6.08 6.96
C TRP A 110 -8.12 4.91 7.91
N ALA A 111 -9.08 4.90 8.82
CA ALA A 111 -9.24 3.83 9.78
C ALA A 111 -10.68 3.72 10.28
N GLU A 112 -11.07 2.52 10.71
CA GLU A 112 -12.27 2.31 11.52
C GLU A 112 -11.97 2.68 12.99
N GLY A 113 -12.87 3.47 13.58
CA GLY A 113 -12.79 3.93 14.97
C GLY A 113 -12.50 5.42 15.12
N GLU A 114 -12.49 5.89 16.37
CA GLU A 114 -12.30 7.31 16.70
C GLU A 114 -10.82 7.72 16.62
N PRO A 115 -10.52 8.93 16.09
CA PRO A 115 -9.16 9.46 16.06
C PRO A 115 -8.53 9.55 17.46
N PRO A 116 -7.25 9.17 17.65
CA PRO A 116 -6.59 9.30 18.94
C PRO A 116 -6.41 10.77 19.34
N ALA A 117 -6.52 11.08 20.63
CA ALA A 117 -6.29 12.45 21.12
C ALA A 117 -4.86 12.93 20.79
N GLY A 118 -4.72 14.20 20.40
CA GLY A 118 -3.41 14.82 20.08
C GLY A 118 -2.86 14.46 18.70
N THR A 119 -3.74 14.29 17.72
CA THR A 119 -3.40 14.08 16.30
C THR A 119 -4.07 15.11 15.38
N ALA A 120 -4.26 16.34 15.85
CA ALA A 120 -4.96 17.39 15.12
C ALA A 120 -4.27 17.83 13.81
N SER A 121 -2.98 17.53 13.64
CA SER A 121 -2.24 17.79 12.40
C SER A 121 -2.42 16.69 11.35
N ILE A 122 -3.22 15.65 11.63
CA ILE A 122 -3.49 14.53 10.75
C ILE A 122 -4.99 14.50 10.46
N ASP A 123 -5.34 14.46 9.18
CA ASP A 123 -6.73 14.31 8.74
C ASP A 123 -7.16 12.85 8.92
N PHE A 124 -8.00 12.57 9.91
CA PHE A 124 -8.59 11.24 10.06
C PHE A 124 -9.86 11.12 9.24
N ILE A 125 -9.89 10.12 8.35
CA ILE A 125 -11.03 9.81 7.50
C ILE A 125 -11.63 8.48 7.98
N PRO A 126 -12.83 8.49 8.56
CA PRO A 126 -13.48 7.28 9.05
C PRO A 126 -13.81 6.32 7.91
N ILE A 127 -13.56 5.03 8.14
CA ILE A 127 -14.00 3.96 7.25
C ILE A 127 -15.41 3.52 7.65
N PHE A 128 -16.39 3.76 6.78
CA PHE A 128 -17.80 3.43 7.05
C PHE A 128 -18.27 2.11 6.45
N HIS A 129 -17.50 1.51 5.55
CA HIS A 129 -17.91 0.29 4.84
C HIS A 129 -16.94 -0.88 5.11
N PRO A 130 -17.45 -2.07 5.50
CA PRO A 130 -16.62 -3.23 5.84
C PRO A 130 -15.63 -3.66 4.75
N GLU A 131 -15.98 -3.56 3.46
CA GLU A 131 -15.01 -3.93 2.40
C GLU A 131 -13.76 -3.04 2.40
N LEU A 132 -13.87 -1.77 2.81
CA LEU A 132 -12.73 -0.85 2.83
C LEU A 132 -11.75 -1.18 3.95
N THR A 133 -12.21 -1.81 5.03
CA THR A 133 -11.32 -2.26 6.12
C THR A 133 -10.40 -3.39 5.67
N ARG A 134 -10.63 -4.01 4.51
CA ARG A 134 -9.75 -5.02 3.92
C ARG A 134 -8.60 -4.41 3.11
N TYR A 135 -8.62 -3.12 2.80
CA TYR A 135 -7.60 -2.48 1.99
C TYR A 135 -6.44 -1.95 2.83
N TRP A 136 -5.23 -2.23 2.34
CA TRP A 136 -4.00 -1.59 2.79
C TRP A 136 -3.46 -0.70 1.68
N VAL A 137 -3.50 0.61 1.90
CA VAL A 137 -3.05 1.61 0.94
C VAL A 137 -2.07 2.53 1.63
N VAL A 138 -0.93 2.78 0.98
CA VAL A 138 0.01 3.84 1.34
C VAL A 138 0.38 4.56 0.06
N LEU A 139 0.06 5.84 -0.02
CA LEU A 139 0.15 6.63 -1.24
C LEU A 139 0.81 7.96 -0.93
N PHE A 140 1.84 8.29 -1.68
CA PHE A 140 2.52 9.58 -1.65
C PHE A 140 2.47 10.24 -3.03
N ASP A 141 2.06 11.51 -3.08
CA ASP A 141 1.90 12.31 -4.29
C ASP A 141 2.51 13.71 -4.04
N SER A 142 3.61 14.03 -4.72
CA SER A 142 4.20 15.38 -4.76
C SER A 142 4.28 15.89 -6.21
N GLU A 143 4.97 17.01 -6.48
CA GLU A 143 5.11 17.52 -7.84
C GLU A 143 5.86 16.54 -8.77
N ASP A 144 6.95 15.97 -8.24
CA ASP A 144 7.92 15.18 -9.01
C ASP A 144 8.00 13.70 -8.62
N ILE A 145 7.47 13.35 -7.44
CA ILE A 145 7.65 12.05 -6.81
C ILE A 145 6.30 11.44 -6.50
N HIS A 146 6.10 10.21 -6.97
CA HIS A 146 4.84 9.50 -6.84
C HIS A 146 5.11 8.06 -6.46
N ALA A 147 4.40 7.58 -5.44
CA ALA A 147 4.47 6.18 -5.05
C ALA A 147 3.12 5.74 -4.47
N VAL A 148 2.71 4.52 -4.81
CA VAL A 148 1.54 3.89 -4.21
C VAL A 148 1.83 2.43 -3.92
N LEU A 149 1.44 1.99 -2.74
CA LEU A 149 1.20 0.60 -2.39
C LEU A 149 -0.32 0.43 -2.32
N PHE A 150 -0.87 -0.48 -3.11
CA PHE A 150 -2.29 -0.74 -3.16
C PHE A 150 -2.56 -2.23 -3.02
N CYS A 151 -3.06 -2.61 -1.85
CA CYS A 151 -3.24 -3.99 -1.44
C CYS A 151 -4.64 -4.24 -0.87
N LYS A 152 -5.11 -5.48 -1.02
CA LYS A 152 -6.31 -6.02 -0.38
C LYS A 152 -5.94 -7.27 0.43
N GLN A 153 -6.50 -7.40 1.62
CA GLN A 153 -6.28 -8.54 2.50
C GLN A 153 -6.85 -9.82 1.86
N ALA A 154 -5.95 -10.78 1.61
CA ALA A 154 -6.22 -12.05 0.93
C ALA A 154 -6.82 -13.12 1.85
N ASN A 155 -6.44 -13.13 3.12
CA ASN A 155 -6.94 -14.08 4.10
C ASN A 155 -7.91 -13.45 5.11
N GLY A 156 -8.73 -14.25 5.80
CA GLY A 156 -9.68 -13.76 6.82
C GLY A 156 -9.06 -13.51 8.20
N CYS A 157 -7.74 -13.37 8.32
CA CYS A 157 -7.08 -13.31 9.62
C CYS A 157 -7.23 -11.94 10.29
N CYS A 158 -7.56 -11.92 11.58
CA CYS A 158 -7.63 -10.69 12.37
C CYS A 158 -6.27 -10.28 12.94
N GLU A 159 -5.41 -11.26 13.25
CA GLU A 159 -4.07 -11.01 13.80
C GLU A 159 -3.14 -10.43 12.73
N PHE A 160 -2.68 -9.20 12.94
CA PHE A 160 -1.83 -8.48 11.98
C PHE A 160 -0.61 -9.29 11.49
N PRO A 161 0.16 -10.00 12.34
CA PRO A 161 1.31 -10.79 11.88
C PRO A 161 0.97 -11.96 10.95
N LYS A 162 -0.28 -12.42 10.96
CA LYS A 162 -0.75 -13.52 10.12
C LYS A 162 -1.50 -13.03 8.88
N LYS A 163 -1.62 -11.71 8.68
CA LYS A 163 -2.29 -11.17 7.49
C LYS A 163 -1.42 -11.35 6.25
N VAL A 164 -2.09 -11.73 5.16
CA VAL A 164 -1.52 -11.79 3.82
C VAL A 164 -2.30 -10.84 2.93
N PHE A 165 -1.58 -10.09 2.12
CA PHE A 165 -2.12 -9.05 1.26
C PHE A 165 -1.80 -9.38 -0.19
N SER A 166 -2.79 -9.23 -1.08
CA SER A 166 -2.57 -9.24 -2.52
C SER A 166 -2.63 -7.81 -3.04
N GLY A 167 -1.64 -7.41 -3.83
CA GLY A 167 -1.60 -6.04 -4.34
C GLY A 167 -0.37 -5.75 -5.15
N PHE A 168 -0.16 -4.48 -5.47
CA PHE A 168 1.02 -4.03 -6.19
C PHE A 168 1.51 -2.73 -5.59
N TYR A 169 2.71 -2.34 -6.00
CA TYR A 169 3.18 -0.98 -5.81
C TYR A 169 3.59 -0.38 -7.15
N SER A 170 3.43 0.93 -7.29
CA SER A 170 3.65 1.65 -8.55
C SER A 170 4.24 3.03 -8.29
N PHE A 171 4.99 3.53 -9.27
CA PHE A 171 5.48 4.91 -9.32
C PHE A 171 4.84 5.73 -10.43
N ASN A 172 3.86 5.15 -11.14
CA ASN A 172 3.21 5.80 -12.25
C ASN A 172 2.31 6.93 -11.73
N PRO A 173 2.57 8.21 -12.10
CA PRO A 173 1.81 9.36 -11.60
C PRO A 173 0.33 9.26 -11.93
N PHE A 174 -0.03 8.69 -13.10
CA PHE A 174 -1.42 8.50 -13.48
C PHE A 174 -2.09 7.48 -12.57
N LEU A 175 -1.44 6.34 -12.27
CA LEU A 175 -1.99 5.34 -11.36
C LEU A 175 -2.15 5.90 -9.95
N VAL A 176 -1.14 6.60 -9.43
CA VAL A 176 -1.16 7.25 -8.12
C VAL A 176 -2.35 8.22 -8.03
N ARG A 177 -2.46 9.16 -8.97
CA ARG A 177 -3.56 10.15 -8.98
C ARG A 177 -4.92 9.50 -9.21
N CYS A 178 -5.01 8.44 -10.01
CA CYS A 178 -6.25 7.67 -10.22
C CYS A 178 -6.70 6.97 -8.93
N ILE A 179 -5.78 6.30 -8.23
CA ILE A 179 -6.08 5.63 -6.96
C ILE A 179 -6.48 6.68 -5.92
N ARG A 180 -5.72 7.76 -5.77
CA ARG A 180 -6.06 8.87 -4.86
C ARG A 180 -7.48 9.37 -5.06
N ARG A 181 -7.85 9.76 -6.29
CA ARG A 181 -9.20 10.25 -6.61
C ARG A 181 -10.28 9.24 -6.27
N ARG A 182 -10.08 7.97 -6.63
CA ARG A 182 -11.06 6.91 -6.35
C ARG A 182 -11.18 6.65 -4.86
N PHE A 183 -10.07 6.60 -4.14
CA PHE A 183 -10.07 6.37 -2.71
C PHE A 183 -10.83 7.49 -2.00
N SER A 184 -10.59 8.76 -2.35
CA SER A 184 -11.38 9.89 -1.84
C SER A 184 -12.89 9.74 -2.08
N LEU A 185 -13.33 9.17 -3.21
CA LEU A 185 -14.75 8.90 -3.47
C LEU A 185 -15.31 7.78 -2.58
N LEU A 186 -14.48 6.83 -2.14
CA LEU A 186 -14.89 5.77 -1.22
C LEU A 186 -15.21 6.32 0.18
N ALA A 187 -14.72 7.52 0.54
CA ALA A 187 -15.04 8.20 1.80
C ALA A 187 -16.54 8.48 1.92
N CYS A 188 -17.22 8.65 0.79
CA CYS A 188 -18.66 8.90 0.77
C CYS A 188 -19.50 7.70 1.22
N GLY A 189 -18.91 6.50 1.35
CA GLY A 189 -19.57 5.32 1.93
C GLY A 189 -20.74 4.76 1.11
N MET A 190 -20.94 5.20 -0.13
CA MET A 190 -22.07 4.77 -0.95
C MET A 190 -21.84 3.37 -1.54
N ASP A 191 -22.72 2.41 -1.23
CA ASP A 191 -22.63 1.01 -1.67
C ASP A 191 -22.45 0.84 -3.18
N GLY A 192 -23.10 1.69 -3.98
CA GLY A 192 -22.98 1.66 -5.45
C GLY A 192 -21.57 1.99 -5.93
N VAL A 193 -20.91 2.97 -5.29
CA VAL A 193 -19.52 3.36 -5.60
C VAL A 193 -18.55 2.26 -5.19
N ILE A 194 -18.77 1.67 -4.01
CA ILE A 194 -17.92 0.61 -3.47
C ILE A 194 -18.07 -0.66 -4.31
N SER A 195 -19.29 -1.05 -4.66
CA SER A 195 -19.55 -2.20 -5.54
C SER A 195 -18.91 -2.03 -6.91
N HIS A 196 -18.98 -0.83 -7.48
CA HIS A 196 -18.31 -0.53 -8.75
C HIS A 196 -16.79 -0.59 -8.61
N PHE A 197 -16.24 -0.12 -7.49
CA PHE A 197 -14.82 -0.19 -7.18
C PHE A 197 -14.32 -1.63 -7.09
N GLU A 198 -15.01 -2.46 -6.32
CA GLU A 198 -14.70 -3.89 -6.15
C GLU A 198 -14.66 -4.64 -7.48
N ARG A 199 -15.62 -4.37 -8.37
CA ARG A 199 -15.71 -5.08 -9.66
C ARG A 199 -14.58 -4.75 -10.65
N HIS A 200 -14.04 -3.53 -10.61
CA HIS A 200 -13.15 -3.04 -11.67
C HIS A 200 -11.74 -2.72 -11.20
N PHE A 201 -11.52 -2.56 -9.89
CA PHE A 201 -10.25 -2.06 -9.36
C PHE A 201 -9.68 -2.90 -8.21
N SER A 202 -10.41 -3.91 -7.72
CA SER A 202 -9.86 -4.80 -6.70
C SER A 202 -8.61 -5.53 -7.24
N PRO A 203 -7.54 -5.67 -6.42
CA PRO A 203 -6.39 -6.46 -6.81
C PRO A 203 -6.79 -7.91 -7.11
N THR A 204 -6.09 -8.54 -8.04
CA THR A 204 -6.25 -9.98 -8.30
C THR A 204 -6.03 -10.76 -7.02
N MET A 205 -7.03 -11.53 -6.61
CA MET A 205 -6.95 -12.37 -5.42
C MET A 205 -6.31 -13.72 -5.79
N PRO A 206 -5.52 -14.33 -4.90
CA PRO A 206 -4.95 -15.65 -5.14
C PRO A 206 -6.05 -16.74 -5.14
N ASP A 207 -5.89 -17.77 -5.97
CA ASP A 207 -6.56 -19.08 -5.88
C ASP A 207 -5.68 -20.03 -5.02
N PRO A 208 -6.18 -21.18 -4.54
CA PRO A 208 -6.57 -21.50 -3.14
C PRO A 208 -5.45 -21.43 -2.06
N LEU A 209 -5.74 -21.91 -0.84
CA LEU A 209 -4.96 -21.85 0.42
C LEU A 209 -3.43 -22.06 0.33
N GLU A 210 -2.93 -22.86 -0.63
CA GLU A 210 -1.51 -23.21 -0.78
C GLU A 210 -0.60 -21.97 -0.92
N ASP A 211 -1.06 -20.95 -1.64
CA ASP A 211 -0.31 -19.72 -1.86
C ASP A 211 -0.16 -18.90 -0.57
N ILE A 212 -1.18 -18.94 0.30
CA ILE A 212 -1.18 -18.25 1.59
C ILE A 212 -0.30 -19.01 2.60
N GLU A 213 -0.38 -20.34 2.65
CA GLU A 213 0.40 -21.18 3.57
C GLU A 213 1.91 -21.06 3.33
N SER A 214 2.34 -20.93 2.07
CA SER A 214 3.75 -20.75 1.70
C SER A 214 4.39 -19.46 2.26
N LEU A 215 3.57 -18.44 2.53
CA LEU A 215 4.00 -17.14 3.08
C LEU A 215 3.96 -17.08 4.60
N LEU A 216 3.17 -17.95 5.23
CA LEU A 216 3.01 -18.02 6.70
C LEU A 216 3.99 -18.99 7.36
N THR A 217 4.59 -19.91 6.60
CA THR A 217 5.63 -20.81 7.12
C THR A 217 6.91 -20.03 7.42
N PRO A 218 7.44 -20.07 8.66
CA PRO A 218 8.75 -19.49 8.96
C PRO A 218 9.84 -20.21 8.17
N ALA A 219 10.90 -19.46 7.80
CA ALA A 219 12.11 -20.02 7.19
C ALA A 219 12.93 -20.80 8.22
#